data_AF-A0A354KG34-F1
#
_entry.id   AF-A0A354KG34-F1
#
_cell.length_a   1.000
_cell.length_b   1.000
_cell.length_c   1.000
_cell.angle_alpha   90.00
_cell.angle_beta   90.00
_cell.angle_gamma   90.00
#
_symmetry.space_group_name_H-M   'P 1'
#
loop_
_entity.id
_entity.type
_entity.pdbx_description
1 polymer ?
#
loop_
_entity_poly.entity_id
_entity_poly.type
_entity_poly.pdbx_seq_one_letter_code
_entity_poly.pdbx_strand_id
1 'polypeptide(L)'
;MSAHYFKARKILDFKPHPFSIGTIKGVPSGYEDNHFLLKIYGLKREVLGDYYQYHLEYYLSGGDRSEKEFFSHVWHIVSDRIDYFKGQSPYSSKHPLYVSNIKKLNEFLNFLAPLDKWNMRPNDMLIKEKDEQISGLQSELEVLQKKLADLEKYEVSVKPMVQDEHLPTFIDLLQQMRNLSLPNGRKLLVSDHESPYYKMVSKYFVYNGKDIPVNTVRNYFVQKDPKDSMKGVKIPNDKKLFQIVPVKQG
;
A
#
# COMPACT_ATOMS: atom_id res chain seq x y z
N MET A 1 -41.25 -2.46 11.48
CA MET A 1 -41.08 -1.01 11.71
C MET A 1 -40.37 -0.44 10.49
N SER A 2 -40.85 0.65 9.88
CA SER A 2 -40.16 1.29 8.76
C SER A 2 -38.82 1.82 9.27
N ALA A 3 -37.71 1.29 8.76
CA ALA A 3 -36.39 1.81 9.12
C ALA A 3 -36.27 3.24 8.58
N HIS A 4 -36.12 4.22 9.48
CA HIS A 4 -35.84 5.60 9.08
C HIS A 4 -34.36 5.69 8.69
N TYR A 5 -34.07 5.57 7.38
CA TYR A 5 -32.72 5.65 6.83
C TYR A 5 -32.12 7.05 6.94
N PHE A 6 -32.95 8.10 6.81
CA PHE A 6 -32.47 9.47 6.68
C PHE A 6 -32.97 10.39 7.79
N LYS A 7 -32.06 11.17 8.35
CA LYS A 7 -32.35 12.24 9.31
C LYS A 7 -33.18 13.36 8.68
N ALA A 8 -34.44 13.42 9.08
CA ALA A 8 -35.35 14.50 8.73
C ALA A 8 -35.11 15.76 9.58
N ARG A 9 -35.39 16.93 9.00
CA ARG A 9 -35.48 18.18 9.77
C ARG A 9 -36.72 18.17 10.67
N LYS A 10 -36.64 18.87 11.80
CA LYS A 10 -37.80 19.07 12.68
C LYS A 10 -38.80 20.04 12.03
N ILE A 11 -40.08 19.86 12.33
CA ILE A 11 -41.16 20.74 11.88
C ILE A 11 -40.94 22.13 12.49
N LEU A 12 -41.12 23.19 11.69
CA LEU A 12 -40.88 24.59 12.06
C LEU A 12 -39.44 24.91 12.53
N ASP A 13 -38.47 24.06 12.19
CA ASP A 13 -37.06 24.37 12.39
C ASP A 13 -36.57 25.34 11.30
N PHE A 14 -36.32 26.60 11.67
CA PHE A 14 -35.84 27.64 10.75
C PHE A 14 -34.33 27.61 10.50
N LYS A 15 -33.58 26.80 11.25
CA LYS A 15 -32.12 26.63 11.08
C LYS A 15 -31.75 25.14 11.11
N PRO A 16 -32.31 24.33 10.20
CA PRO A 16 -31.99 22.91 10.16
C PRO A 16 -30.53 22.70 9.73
N HIS A 17 -29.98 21.54 10.07
CA HIS A 17 -28.68 21.15 9.53
C HIS A 17 -28.74 21.15 8.00
N PRO A 18 -27.68 21.60 7.28
CA PRO A 18 -27.69 21.69 5.81
C PRO A 18 -28.06 20.37 5.12
N PHE A 19 -27.71 19.25 5.75
CA PHE A 19 -27.96 17.89 5.27
C PHE A 19 -29.26 17.25 5.75
N SER A 20 -30.02 17.88 6.64
CA SER A 20 -31.33 17.34 7.01
C SER A 20 -32.27 17.32 5.78
N ILE A 21 -32.99 16.20 5.61
CA ILE A 21 -33.97 16.05 4.53
C ILE A 21 -35.33 16.65 4.92
N GLY A 22 -36.14 17.01 3.93
CA GLY A 22 -37.51 17.51 4.11
C GLY A 22 -37.70 19.02 4.02
N THR A 23 -38.94 19.44 4.27
CA THR A 23 -39.37 20.84 4.21
C THR A 23 -39.66 21.40 5.60
N ILE A 24 -40.08 22.68 5.70
CA ILE A 24 -40.50 23.26 6.98
C ILE A 24 -41.68 22.51 7.63
N LYS A 25 -42.47 21.79 6.82
CA LYS A 25 -43.56 20.91 7.27
C LYS A 25 -43.09 19.48 7.60
N GLY A 26 -41.78 19.21 7.58
CA GLY A 26 -41.20 17.87 7.75
C GLY A 26 -41.08 17.10 6.44
N VAL A 27 -40.95 15.78 6.55
CA VAL A 27 -40.93 14.81 5.44
C VAL A 27 -42.22 13.99 5.50
N PRO A 28 -43.04 13.97 4.42
CA PRO A 28 -44.18 13.06 4.35
C PRO A 28 -43.73 11.60 4.40
N SER A 29 -44.48 10.75 5.12
CA SER A 29 -44.18 9.31 5.22
C SER A 29 -44.10 8.66 3.83
N GLY A 30 -43.03 7.92 3.56
CA GLY A 30 -42.77 7.26 2.28
C GLY A 30 -42.08 8.13 1.23
N TYR A 31 -41.72 9.38 1.55
CA TYR A 31 -41.02 10.30 0.64
C TYR A 31 -39.58 10.59 1.07
N GLU A 32 -39.06 9.90 2.09
CA GLU A 32 -37.71 10.07 2.63
C GLU A 32 -36.65 9.94 1.54
N ASP A 33 -36.71 8.86 0.75
CA ASP A 33 -35.78 8.59 -0.35
C ASP A 33 -35.81 9.71 -1.40
N ASN A 34 -37.01 10.21 -1.73
CA ASN A 34 -37.19 11.31 -2.68
C ASN A 34 -36.51 12.59 -2.17
N HIS A 35 -36.65 12.90 -0.89
CA HIS A 35 -36.02 14.07 -0.30
C HIS A 35 -34.49 13.93 -0.16
N PHE A 36 -34.00 12.72 0.07
CA PHE A 36 -32.57 12.42 0.04
C PHE A 36 -31.99 12.66 -1.37
N LEU A 37 -32.61 12.06 -2.40
CA LEU A 37 -32.20 12.23 -3.79
C LEU A 37 -32.29 13.70 -4.25
N LEU A 38 -33.33 14.41 -3.83
CA LEU A 38 -33.52 15.83 -4.15
C LEU A 38 -32.36 16.70 -3.67
N LYS A 39 -31.79 16.39 -2.49
CA LYS A 39 -30.62 17.10 -1.96
C LYS A 39 -29.40 16.89 -2.86
N ILE A 40 -29.14 15.65 -3.30
CA ILE A 40 -27.98 15.30 -4.13
C ILE A 40 -27.85 16.20 -5.37
N TYR A 41 -28.95 16.53 -6.04
CA TYR A 41 -28.91 17.37 -7.24
C TYR A 41 -28.30 18.75 -7.02
N GLY A 42 -28.46 19.30 -5.81
CA GLY A 42 -27.95 20.62 -5.44
C GLY A 42 -26.60 20.60 -4.74
N LEU A 43 -26.05 19.42 -4.42
CA LEU A 43 -24.78 19.31 -3.70
C LEU A 43 -23.58 19.39 -4.66
N LYS A 44 -22.49 19.95 -4.12
CA LYS A 44 -21.17 19.90 -4.76
C LYS A 44 -20.44 18.63 -4.33
N ARG A 45 -19.45 18.21 -5.11
CA ARG A 45 -18.72 16.96 -4.90
C ARG A 45 -18.05 16.89 -3.53
N GLU A 46 -17.54 18.01 -3.05
CA GLU A 46 -16.75 18.11 -1.82
C GLU A 46 -17.57 17.79 -0.57
N VAL A 47 -18.90 17.99 -0.63
CA VAL A 47 -19.80 17.79 0.51
C VAL A 47 -20.61 16.50 0.43
N LEU A 48 -20.42 15.68 -0.63
CA LEU A 48 -21.13 14.40 -0.76
C LEU A 48 -20.75 13.41 0.35
N GLY A 49 -19.47 13.43 0.76
CA GLY A 49 -18.97 12.63 1.88
C GLY A 49 -19.66 12.97 3.19
N ASP A 50 -19.65 14.25 3.56
CA ASP A 50 -20.30 14.72 4.79
C ASP A 50 -21.82 14.47 4.77
N TYR A 51 -22.45 14.61 3.60
CA TYR A 51 -23.86 14.34 3.40
C TYR A 51 -24.21 12.86 3.66
N TYR A 52 -23.43 11.95 3.08
CA TYR A 52 -23.59 10.51 3.28
C TYR A 52 -23.35 10.13 4.75
N GLN A 53 -22.24 10.61 5.32
CA GLN A 53 -21.85 10.31 6.70
C GLN A 53 -22.90 10.80 7.72
N TYR A 54 -23.44 12.01 7.52
CA TYR A 54 -24.49 12.56 8.38
C TYR A 54 -25.73 11.66 8.48
N HIS A 55 -26.11 11.04 7.37
CA HIS A 55 -27.24 10.12 7.34
C HIS A 55 -26.89 8.73 7.86
N LEU A 56 -25.68 8.24 7.57
CA LEU A 56 -25.18 6.97 8.10
C LEU A 56 -25.13 7.00 9.65
N GLU A 57 -24.57 8.05 10.24
CA GLU A 57 -24.49 8.20 11.71
C GLU A 57 -25.86 8.21 12.37
N TYR A 58 -26.82 8.93 11.76
CA TYR A 58 -28.20 8.91 12.22
C TYR A 58 -28.81 7.52 12.12
N TYR A 59 -28.61 6.83 11.01
CA TYR A 59 -29.11 5.48 10.83
C TYR A 59 -28.56 4.54 11.89
N LEU A 60 -27.24 4.53 12.10
CA LEU A 60 -26.56 3.66 13.07
C LEU A 60 -26.92 3.96 14.52
N SER A 61 -27.38 5.17 14.85
CA SER A 61 -27.86 5.50 16.21
C SER A 61 -29.13 4.74 16.63
N GLY A 62 -29.80 4.04 15.69
CA GLY A 62 -31.11 3.45 15.89
C GLY A 62 -31.16 2.05 16.53
N GLY A 63 -30.02 1.45 16.91
CA GLY A 63 -29.96 0.06 17.43
C GLY A 63 -30.28 -1.01 16.36
N ASP A 64 -29.61 -2.17 16.40
CA ASP A 64 -29.79 -3.29 15.46
C ASP A 64 -29.73 -2.93 13.95
N ARG A 65 -28.87 -1.97 13.60
CA ARG A 65 -28.71 -1.45 12.24
C ARG A 65 -27.27 -1.57 11.77
N SER A 66 -27.07 -2.00 10.52
CA SER A 66 -25.73 -2.19 9.96
C SER A 66 -25.37 -1.18 8.87
N GLU A 67 -24.09 -0.85 8.77
CA GLU A 67 -23.55 -0.01 7.67
C GLU A 67 -23.87 -0.63 6.30
N LYS A 68 -23.84 -1.96 6.21
CA LYS A 68 -24.19 -2.71 4.99
C LYS A 68 -25.61 -2.44 4.51
N GLU A 69 -26.59 -2.49 5.42
CA GLU A 69 -28.00 -2.26 5.08
C GLU A 69 -28.22 -0.82 4.61
N PHE A 70 -27.60 0.15 5.29
CA PHE A 70 -27.67 1.54 4.87
C PHE A 70 -27.04 1.76 3.50
N PHE A 71 -25.81 1.27 3.31
CA PHE A 71 -25.09 1.39 2.05
C PHE A 71 -25.88 0.75 0.90
N SER A 72 -26.40 -0.46 1.12
CA SER A 72 -27.25 -1.16 0.15
C SER A 72 -28.47 -0.32 -0.21
N HIS A 73 -29.23 0.17 0.79
CA HIS A 73 -30.41 1.00 0.55
C HIS A 73 -30.07 2.24 -0.29
N VAL A 74 -29.04 2.99 0.12
CA VAL A 74 -28.60 4.20 -0.60
C VAL A 74 -28.18 3.87 -2.03
N TRP A 75 -27.44 2.79 -2.24
CA TRP A 75 -27.02 2.36 -3.57
C TRP A 75 -28.22 2.05 -4.48
N HIS A 76 -29.19 1.29 -3.97
CA HIS A 76 -30.39 0.90 -4.72
C HIS A 76 -31.23 2.12 -5.10
N ILE A 77 -31.60 3.00 -4.15
CA ILE A 77 -32.47 4.13 -4.46
C ILE A 77 -31.84 5.12 -5.47
N VAL A 78 -30.51 5.25 -5.47
CA VAL A 78 -29.79 6.10 -6.42
C VAL A 78 -29.77 5.44 -7.80
N SER A 79 -29.48 4.14 -7.86
CA SER A 79 -29.47 3.36 -9.10
C SER A 79 -30.86 3.31 -9.75
N ASP A 80 -31.90 2.99 -8.98
CA ASP A 80 -33.29 2.97 -9.44
C ASP A 80 -33.74 4.34 -9.97
N ARG A 81 -33.28 5.43 -9.34
CA ARG A 81 -33.58 6.79 -9.82
C ARG A 81 -32.91 7.10 -11.16
N ILE A 82 -31.68 6.64 -11.35
CA ILE A 82 -30.98 6.77 -12.64
C ILE A 82 -31.77 6.04 -13.72
N ASP A 83 -32.17 4.80 -13.46
CA ASP A 83 -32.91 3.98 -14.42
C ASP A 83 -34.30 4.55 -14.70
N TYR A 84 -34.98 5.08 -13.69
CA TYR A 84 -36.21 5.86 -13.86
C TYR A 84 -36.02 7.00 -14.86
N PHE A 85 -34.96 7.80 -14.72
CA PHE A 85 -34.70 8.92 -15.64
C PHE A 85 -34.29 8.45 -17.04
N LYS A 86 -33.52 7.37 -17.16
CA LYS A 86 -33.16 6.76 -18.45
C LYS A 86 -34.37 6.22 -19.20
N GLY A 87 -35.36 5.70 -18.47
CA GLY A 87 -36.63 5.22 -19.04
C GLY A 87 -37.60 6.32 -19.46
N GLN A 88 -37.33 7.59 -19.12
CA GLN A 88 -38.18 8.70 -19.55
C GLN A 88 -37.98 9.03 -21.04
N SER A 89 -39.03 9.55 -21.67
CA SER A 89 -38.98 9.95 -23.08
C SER A 89 -37.90 11.02 -23.33
N PRO A 90 -37.00 10.81 -24.31
CA PRO A 90 -35.99 11.79 -24.68
C PRO A 90 -36.57 13.03 -25.37
N TYR A 91 -37.81 12.96 -25.85
CA TYR A 91 -38.52 14.07 -26.51
C TYR A 91 -39.33 14.93 -25.53
N SER A 92 -39.26 14.65 -24.22
CA SER A 92 -39.89 15.47 -23.19
C SER A 92 -39.16 16.81 -23.03
N SER A 93 -39.90 17.89 -22.79
CA SER A 93 -39.30 19.18 -22.41
C SER A 93 -38.46 19.12 -21.13
N LYS A 94 -38.68 18.09 -20.29
CA LYS A 94 -37.90 17.82 -19.08
C LYS A 94 -36.64 16.99 -19.33
N HIS A 95 -36.39 16.52 -20.55
CA HIS A 95 -35.25 15.67 -20.85
C HIS A 95 -33.89 16.28 -20.46
N PRO A 96 -33.61 17.59 -20.71
CA PRO A 96 -32.37 18.20 -20.24
C PRO A 96 -32.19 18.13 -18.72
N LEU A 97 -33.28 18.26 -17.96
CA LEU A 97 -33.25 18.11 -16.50
C LEU A 97 -32.94 16.66 -16.09
N TYR A 98 -33.52 15.67 -16.77
CA TYR A 98 -33.22 14.26 -16.52
C TYR A 98 -31.74 13.94 -16.76
N VAL A 99 -31.17 14.43 -17.86
CA VAL A 99 -29.74 14.27 -18.16
C VAL A 99 -28.87 14.91 -17.07
N SER A 100 -29.21 16.11 -16.62
CA SER A 100 -28.49 16.79 -15.53
C SER A 100 -28.58 16.01 -14.21
N ASN A 101 -29.76 15.50 -13.86
CA ASN A 101 -29.97 14.70 -12.65
C ASN A 101 -29.22 13.36 -12.72
N ILE A 102 -29.24 12.66 -13.86
CA ILE A 102 -28.45 11.44 -14.08
C ILE A 102 -26.97 11.71 -13.84
N LYS A 103 -26.44 12.83 -14.35
CA LYS A 103 -25.03 13.21 -14.11
C LYS A 103 -24.73 13.37 -12.63
N LYS A 104 -25.62 14.03 -11.88
CA LYS A 104 -25.47 14.22 -10.42
C LYS A 104 -25.55 12.92 -9.62
N LEU A 105 -26.45 12.02 -10.00
CA LEU A 105 -26.57 10.71 -9.35
C LEU A 105 -25.37 9.81 -9.65
N ASN A 106 -24.86 9.81 -10.88
CA ASN A 106 -23.62 9.11 -11.23
C ASN A 106 -22.41 9.69 -10.47
N GLU A 107 -22.34 11.02 -10.31
CA GLU A 107 -21.30 11.66 -9.48
C GLU A 107 -21.34 11.13 -8.03
N PHE A 108 -22.55 10.94 -7.49
CA PHE A 108 -22.73 10.36 -6.17
C PHE A 108 -22.38 8.86 -6.11
N LEU A 109 -22.79 8.05 -7.09
CA LEU A 109 -22.38 6.64 -7.15
C LEU A 109 -20.87 6.48 -7.29
N ASN A 110 -20.19 7.33 -8.06
CA ASN A 110 -18.73 7.34 -8.17
C ASN A 110 -18.04 7.67 -6.83
N PHE A 111 -18.67 8.52 -6.01
CA PHE A 111 -18.21 8.76 -4.65
C PHE A 111 -18.42 7.53 -3.75
N LEU A 112 -19.55 6.80 -3.90
CA LEU A 112 -19.85 5.61 -3.11
C LEU A 112 -19.04 4.38 -3.51
N ALA A 113 -18.66 4.25 -4.78
CA ALA A 113 -17.94 3.10 -5.32
C ALA A 113 -16.72 2.64 -4.50
N PRO A 114 -15.78 3.51 -4.10
CA PRO A 114 -14.65 3.09 -3.25
C PRO A 114 -15.04 2.68 -1.83
N LEU A 115 -16.25 3.02 -1.37
CA LEU A 115 -16.76 2.63 -0.05
C LEU A 115 -17.46 1.25 -0.08
N ASP A 116 -17.70 0.70 -1.28
CA ASP A 116 -18.38 -0.58 -1.46
C ASP A 116 -17.51 -1.77 -1.03
N LYS A 117 -17.62 -2.15 0.24
CA LYS A 117 -16.99 -3.35 0.81
C LYS A 117 -17.82 -4.62 0.56
N TRP A 118 -19.03 -4.49 0.03
CA TRP A 118 -20.01 -5.58 -0.04
C TRP A 118 -20.39 -5.99 -1.47
N ASN A 119 -19.72 -5.43 -2.48
CA ASN A 119 -19.97 -5.73 -3.89
C ASN A 119 -21.42 -5.47 -4.30
N MET A 120 -21.99 -4.33 -3.89
CA MET A 120 -23.34 -3.90 -4.31
C MET A 120 -23.38 -3.40 -5.76
N ARG A 121 -22.22 -3.07 -6.33
CA ARG A 121 -22.07 -2.67 -7.73
C ARG A 121 -22.46 -3.78 -8.71
N PRO A 122 -22.95 -3.44 -9.93
CA PRO A 122 -23.18 -4.41 -10.98
C PRO A 122 -21.97 -5.31 -11.23
N ASN A 123 -22.24 -6.62 -11.36
CA ASN A 123 -21.21 -7.64 -11.46
C ASN A 123 -20.26 -7.41 -12.65
N ASP A 124 -20.74 -6.90 -13.78
CA ASP A 124 -19.94 -6.61 -14.97
C ASP A 124 -18.86 -5.55 -14.72
N MET A 125 -19.19 -4.48 -13.99
CA MET A 125 -18.21 -3.46 -13.60
C MET A 125 -17.19 -4.02 -12.59
N LEU A 126 -17.65 -4.81 -11.62
CA LEU A 126 -16.79 -5.44 -10.62
C LEU A 126 -15.83 -6.45 -11.26
N ILE A 127 -16.33 -7.30 -12.15
CA ILE A 127 -15.53 -8.32 -12.85
C ILE A 127 -14.44 -7.62 -13.65
N LYS A 128 -14.77 -6.58 -14.42
CA LYS A 128 -13.78 -5.84 -15.20
C LYS A 128 -12.67 -5.23 -14.34
N GLU A 129 -13.03 -4.55 -13.25
CA GLU A 129 -12.04 -3.98 -12.32
C GLU A 129 -11.14 -5.06 -11.71
N LYS A 130 -11.72 -6.22 -11.36
CA LYS A 130 -10.97 -7.35 -10.78
C LYS A 130 -10.06 -8.01 -11.81
N ASP A 131 -10.51 -8.17 -13.05
CA ASP A 131 -9.70 -8.72 -14.14
C ASP A 131 -8.50 -7.81 -14.46
N GLU A 132 -8.69 -6.49 -14.45
CA GLU A 132 -7.60 -5.52 -14.60
C GLU A 132 -6.57 -5.64 -13.45
N GLN A 133 -7.03 -5.79 -12.21
CA GLN A 133 -6.14 -6.02 -11.05
C GLN A 133 -5.38 -7.34 -11.16
N ILE A 134 -6.07 -8.42 -11.56
CA ILE A 134 -5.46 -9.74 -11.74
C ILE A 134 -4.37 -9.68 -12.83
N SER A 135 -4.66 -9.03 -13.96
CA SER A 135 -3.69 -8.87 -15.05
C SER A 135 -2.46 -8.07 -14.62
N GLY A 136 -2.66 -6.99 -13.85
CA GLY A 136 -1.56 -6.21 -13.27
C GLY A 136 -0.69 -7.03 -12.33
N LEU A 137 -1.31 -7.76 -11.39
CA LEU A 137 -0.60 -8.61 -10.45
C LEU A 137 0.16 -9.76 -11.13
N GLN A 138 -0.43 -10.38 -12.16
CA GLN A 138 0.24 -11.42 -12.95
C GLN A 138 1.49 -10.89 -13.66
N SER A 139 1.41 -9.68 -14.22
CA SER A 139 2.55 -9.03 -14.87
C SER A 139 3.67 -8.73 -13.88
N GLU A 140 3.34 -8.25 -12.67
CA GLU A 140 4.31 -8.01 -11.61
C GLU A 140 4.97 -9.31 -11.13
N LEU A 141 4.18 -10.38 -10.97
CA LEU A 141 4.69 -11.70 -10.62
C LEU A 141 5.68 -12.22 -11.67
N GLU A 142 5.38 -12.08 -12.96
CA GLU A 142 6.28 -12.51 -14.02
C GLU A 142 7.62 -11.74 -13.98
N VAL A 143 7.57 -10.42 -13.74
CA VAL A 143 8.78 -9.59 -13.59
C VAL A 143 9.59 -10.02 -12.37
N LEU A 144 8.94 -10.26 -11.23
CA LEU A 144 9.61 -10.69 -10.00
C LEU A 144 10.22 -12.08 -10.15
N GLN A 145 9.53 -13.02 -10.79
CA GLN A 145 10.05 -14.35 -11.07
C GLN A 145 11.29 -14.30 -11.97
N LYS A 146 11.28 -13.47 -13.03
CA LYS A 146 12.47 -13.28 -13.87
C LYS A 146 13.65 -12.71 -13.08
N LYS A 147 13.40 -11.71 -12.22
CA LYS A 147 14.44 -11.14 -11.35
C LYS A 147 15.01 -12.19 -10.38
N LEU A 148 14.16 -13.04 -9.80
CA LEU A 148 14.62 -14.12 -8.91
C LEU A 148 15.47 -15.14 -9.68
N ALA A 149 15.00 -15.61 -10.83
CA ALA A 149 15.76 -16.54 -11.67
C ALA A 149 17.13 -15.96 -12.08
N ASP A 150 17.20 -14.66 -12.38
CA ASP A 150 18.47 -13.99 -12.68
C ASP A 150 19.41 -13.90 -11.48
N LEU A 151 18.88 -13.73 -10.26
CA LEU A 151 19.68 -13.73 -9.03
C LEU A 151 20.17 -15.14 -8.66
N GLU A 152 19.34 -16.16 -8.87
CA GLU A 152 19.66 -17.57 -8.61
C GLU A 152 20.82 -18.07 -9.48
N LYS A 153 21.05 -17.50 -10.67
CA LYS A 153 22.23 -17.81 -11.51
C LYS A 153 23.56 -17.63 -10.77
N TYR A 154 23.60 -16.76 -9.77
CA TYR A 154 24.80 -16.45 -8.99
C TYR A 154 24.79 -17.11 -7.61
N GLU A 155 23.80 -17.93 -7.30
CA GLU A 155 23.79 -18.76 -6.10
C GLU A 155 24.72 -19.97 -6.27
N VAL A 156 25.43 -20.30 -5.21
CA VAL A 156 26.34 -21.45 -5.18
C VAL A 156 25.66 -22.61 -4.47
N SER A 157 25.74 -23.81 -5.05
CA SER A 157 25.12 -25.02 -4.47
C SER A 157 25.78 -25.46 -3.16
N VAL A 158 27.07 -25.16 -3.00
CA VAL A 158 27.85 -25.45 -1.79
C VAL A 158 28.71 -24.23 -1.46
N LYS A 159 28.54 -23.71 -0.23
CA LYS A 159 29.35 -22.60 0.28
C LYS A 159 30.64 -23.14 0.91
N PRO A 160 31.83 -22.61 0.57
CA PRO A 160 33.06 -22.92 1.29
C PRO A 160 32.92 -22.64 2.79
N MET A 161 33.42 -23.56 3.61
CA MET A 161 33.44 -23.43 5.07
C MET A 161 34.75 -22.82 5.54
N VAL A 162 34.66 -21.75 6.32
CA VAL A 162 35.77 -21.23 7.11
C VAL A 162 35.91 -22.09 8.36
N GLN A 163 37.11 -22.62 8.59
CA GLN A 163 37.42 -23.50 9.71
C GLN A 163 37.26 -22.82 11.07
N ASP A 164 37.02 -23.64 12.09
CA ASP A 164 36.76 -23.22 13.46
C ASP A 164 37.80 -22.21 13.95
N GLU A 165 37.35 -21.13 14.58
CA GLU A 165 38.19 -20.03 15.09
C GLU A 165 39.02 -19.23 14.07
N HIS A 166 38.91 -19.53 12.77
CA HIS A 166 39.68 -18.86 11.71
C HIS A 166 38.87 -17.81 10.94
N LEU A 167 37.61 -17.54 11.34
CA LEU A 167 36.83 -16.44 10.76
C LEU A 167 37.55 -15.08 10.87
N PRO A 168 38.14 -14.68 12.01
CA PRO A 168 38.90 -13.43 12.09
C PRO A 168 40.13 -13.44 11.16
N THR A 169 40.80 -14.58 11.00
CA THR A 169 41.95 -14.75 10.08
C THR A 169 41.53 -14.55 8.63
N PHE A 170 40.41 -15.14 8.21
CA PHE A 170 39.89 -14.96 6.86
C PHE A 170 39.49 -13.51 6.58
N ILE A 171 38.88 -12.83 7.55
CA ILE A 171 38.54 -11.42 7.44
C ILE A 171 39.79 -10.55 7.35
N ASP A 172 40.87 -10.87 8.09
CA ASP A 172 42.15 -10.15 8.01
C ASP A 172 42.74 -10.21 6.59
N LEU A 173 42.70 -11.38 5.94
CA LEU A 173 43.12 -11.52 4.53
C LEU A 173 42.32 -10.61 3.59
N LEU A 174 40.99 -10.52 3.77
CA LEU A 174 40.15 -9.62 2.97
C LEU A 174 40.47 -8.14 3.22
N GLN A 175 40.78 -7.77 4.46
CA GLN A 175 41.24 -6.42 4.80
C GLN A 175 42.60 -6.12 4.17
N GLN A 176 43.52 -7.08 4.16
CA GLN A 176 44.81 -6.95 3.48
C GLN A 176 44.61 -6.75 1.97
N MET A 177 43.83 -7.62 1.31
CA MET A 177 43.52 -7.51 -0.13
C MET A 177 42.95 -6.13 -0.50
N ARG A 178 42.03 -5.61 0.31
CA ARG A 178 41.44 -4.29 0.11
C ARG A 178 42.46 -3.15 0.14
N ASN A 179 43.49 -3.28 0.98
CA ASN A 179 44.50 -2.25 1.18
C ASN A 179 45.70 -2.36 0.21
N LEU A 180 45.74 -3.40 -0.62
CA LEU A 180 46.80 -3.57 -1.62
C LEU A 180 46.78 -2.44 -2.65
N SER A 181 47.97 -1.99 -3.01
CA SER A 181 48.20 -1.01 -4.07
C SER A 181 49.06 -1.63 -5.17
N LEU A 182 48.74 -1.28 -6.40
CA LEU A 182 49.50 -1.60 -7.60
C LEU A 182 50.78 -0.72 -7.65
N PRO A 183 51.80 -1.10 -8.44
CA PRO A 183 53.05 -0.34 -8.56
C PRO A 183 52.87 1.11 -9.03
N ASN A 184 51.78 1.38 -9.74
CA ASN A 184 51.39 2.72 -10.19
C ASN A 184 50.68 3.56 -9.11
N GLY A 185 50.64 3.09 -7.86
CA GLY A 185 50.02 3.76 -6.71
C GLY A 185 48.49 3.64 -6.64
N ARG A 186 47.82 2.99 -7.61
CA ARG A 186 46.37 2.76 -7.58
C ARG A 186 46.03 1.56 -6.69
N LYS A 187 44.86 1.56 -6.04
CA LYS A 187 44.39 0.39 -5.29
C LYS A 187 44.12 -0.80 -6.21
N LEU A 188 44.38 -2.02 -5.73
CA LEU A 188 44.01 -3.25 -6.43
C LEU A 188 42.48 -3.40 -6.51
N LEU A 189 41.79 -3.12 -5.41
CA LEU A 189 40.33 -3.17 -5.30
C LEU A 189 39.79 -1.76 -5.00
N VAL A 190 38.90 -1.27 -5.84
CA VAL A 190 38.23 0.03 -5.66
C VAL A 190 36.79 -0.21 -5.24
N SER A 191 36.41 0.32 -4.08
CA SER A 191 35.04 0.28 -3.57
C SER A 191 34.81 1.49 -2.66
N ASP A 192 33.74 2.24 -2.92
CA ASP A 192 33.34 3.41 -2.13
C ASP A 192 32.79 3.01 -0.76
N HIS A 193 32.40 1.74 -0.61
CA HIS A 193 31.78 1.21 0.60
C HIS A 193 32.43 -0.10 1.06
N GLU A 194 32.37 -0.36 2.36
CA GLU A 194 32.79 -1.66 2.93
C GLU A 194 31.80 -2.78 2.66
N SER A 195 30.57 -2.42 2.24
CA SER A 195 29.46 -3.36 2.12
C SER A 195 29.66 -4.55 1.21
N PRO A 196 30.38 -4.45 0.08
CA PRO A 196 30.64 -5.61 -0.76
C PRO A 196 31.40 -6.70 0.00
N TYR A 197 32.39 -6.33 0.82
CA TYR A 197 33.25 -7.30 1.51
C TYR A 197 32.48 -8.14 2.53
N TYR A 198 31.76 -7.49 3.46
CA TYR A 198 31.05 -8.24 4.49
C TYR A 198 29.81 -8.97 3.97
N LYS A 199 29.15 -8.46 2.91
CA LYS A 199 28.05 -9.16 2.24
C LYS A 199 28.54 -10.37 1.45
N MET A 200 29.69 -10.27 0.78
CA MET A 200 30.30 -11.39 0.06
C MET A 200 30.61 -12.54 1.02
N VAL A 201 31.25 -12.25 2.16
CA VAL A 201 31.54 -13.28 3.17
C VAL A 201 30.25 -13.94 3.67
N SER A 202 29.26 -13.16 4.05
CA SER A 202 27.98 -13.67 4.56
C SER A 202 27.18 -14.46 3.53
N LYS A 203 27.24 -14.04 2.25
CA LYS A 203 26.51 -14.70 1.17
C LYS A 203 27.17 -16.02 0.75
N TYR A 204 28.49 -16.02 0.58
CA TYR A 204 29.21 -17.10 -0.11
C TYR A 204 29.97 -18.04 0.82
N PHE A 205 30.09 -17.76 2.12
CA PHE A 205 30.85 -18.60 3.05
C PHE A 205 29.99 -19.02 4.25
N VAL A 206 30.32 -20.18 4.82
CA VAL A 206 29.75 -20.67 6.08
C VAL A 206 30.83 -20.74 7.15
N TYR A 207 30.45 -20.62 8.41
CA TYR A 207 31.32 -20.76 9.58
C TYR A 207 30.75 -21.84 10.49
N ASN A 208 31.55 -22.86 10.80
CA ASN A 208 31.16 -24.02 11.60
C ASN A 208 29.87 -24.69 11.07
N GLY A 209 29.77 -24.84 9.75
CA GLY A 209 28.61 -25.42 9.06
C GLY A 209 27.35 -24.56 9.08
N LYS A 210 27.41 -23.31 9.55
CA LYS A 210 26.26 -22.38 9.62
C LYS A 210 26.49 -21.14 8.77
N ASP A 211 25.41 -20.56 8.28
CA ASP A 211 25.45 -19.25 7.62
C ASP A 211 26.04 -18.19 8.56
N ILE A 212 26.88 -17.33 7.99
CA ILE A 212 27.51 -16.24 8.73
C ILE A 212 26.57 -15.02 8.70
N PRO A 213 26.06 -14.52 9.82
CA PRO A 213 25.18 -13.34 9.80
C PRO A 213 25.91 -12.10 9.25
N VAL A 214 25.25 -11.35 8.36
CA VAL A 214 25.82 -10.13 7.73
C VAL A 214 26.36 -9.15 8.78
N ASN A 215 25.62 -8.96 9.88
CA ASN A 215 26.02 -8.04 10.94
C ASN A 215 27.28 -8.50 11.71
N THR A 216 27.49 -9.82 11.85
CA THR A 216 28.69 -10.38 12.47
C THR A 216 29.93 -10.00 11.68
N VAL A 217 29.90 -10.16 10.35
CA VAL A 217 31.03 -9.78 9.50
C VAL A 217 31.17 -8.26 9.43
N ARG A 218 30.05 -7.53 9.30
CA ARG A 218 30.03 -6.06 9.24
C ARG A 218 30.82 -5.43 10.39
N ASN A 219 30.71 -5.98 11.59
CA ASN A 219 31.41 -5.47 12.77
C ASN A 219 32.94 -5.46 12.62
N TYR A 220 33.53 -6.31 11.79
CA TYR A 220 34.97 -6.27 11.52
C TYR A 220 35.40 -5.16 10.56
N PHE A 221 34.47 -4.58 9.79
CA PHE A 221 34.75 -3.54 8.81
C PHE A 221 34.34 -2.13 9.28
N VAL A 222 33.61 -2.03 10.40
CA VAL A 222 33.25 -0.75 11.02
C VAL A 222 34.36 -0.33 11.98
N GLN A 223 34.83 0.93 11.86
CA GLN A 223 35.80 1.49 12.79
C GLN A 223 35.22 1.54 14.21
N LYS A 224 36.03 1.16 15.20
CA LYS A 224 35.64 1.23 16.60
C LYS A 224 35.57 2.70 17.03
N ASP A 225 34.36 3.21 17.26
CA ASP A 225 34.17 4.56 17.81
C ASP A 225 34.53 4.54 19.31
N PRO A 226 35.43 5.41 19.78
CA PRO A 226 35.75 5.52 21.20
C PRO A 226 34.54 5.80 22.11
N LYS A 227 33.45 6.37 21.57
CA LYS A 227 32.21 6.71 22.30
C LYS A 227 31.14 5.62 22.24
N ASP A 228 31.27 4.62 21.38
CA ASP A 228 30.28 3.54 21.22
C ASP A 228 31.00 2.19 21.23
N SER A 229 31.21 1.65 22.43
CA SER A 229 31.92 0.39 22.67
C SER A 229 31.26 -0.84 22.03
N MET A 230 30.02 -0.69 21.54
CA MET A 230 29.22 -1.72 20.89
C MET A 230 29.53 -1.89 19.40
N LYS A 231 30.32 -1.00 18.78
CA LYS A 231 30.61 -1.03 17.33
C LYS A 231 32.08 -1.25 17.04
N GLY A 232 32.38 -2.15 16.12
CA GLY A 232 33.74 -2.43 15.65
C GLY A 232 34.43 -3.53 16.45
N VAL A 233 34.79 -4.63 15.77
CA VAL A 233 35.60 -5.72 16.31
C VAL A 233 37.02 -5.62 15.75
N LYS A 234 38.01 -5.49 16.63
CA LYS A 234 39.42 -5.54 16.24
C LYS A 234 39.84 -7.00 16.14
N ILE A 235 40.49 -7.36 15.03
CA ILE A 235 41.08 -8.69 14.85
C ILE A 235 42.26 -8.85 15.82
N PRO A 236 42.24 -9.86 16.71
CA PRO A 236 43.35 -10.15 17.61
C PRO A 236 44.65 -10.47 16.85
N ASN A 237 45.80 -10.08 17.39
CA ASN A 237 47.09 -10.26 16.71
C ASN A 237 47.45 -11.74 16.49
N ASP A 238 47.07 -12.62 17.42
CA ASP A 238 47.23 -14.07 17.34
C ASP A 238 46.39 -14.70 16.23
N LYS A 239 45.37 -13.99 15.72
CA LYS A 239 44.54 -14.45 14.59
C LYS A 239 45.03 -13.89 13.23
N LYS A 240 46.07 -13.04 13.20
CA LYS A 240 46.68 -12.51 11.97
C LYS A 240 47.79 -13.44 11.46
N LEU A 241 47.38 -14.60 10.95
CA LEU A 241 48.31 -15.69 10.63
C LEU A 241 49.07 -15.53 9.30
N PHE A 242 48.58 -14.68 8.40
CA PHE A 242 49.11 -14.55 7.04
C PHE A 242 49.41 -13.09 6.70
N GLN A 243 50.36 -12.87 5.79
CA GLN A 243 50.68 -11.55 5.26
C GLN A 243 50.81 -11.60 3.73
N ILE A 244 50.06 -10.76 3.02
CA ILE A 244 50.15 -10.61 1.56
C ILE A 244 51.26 -9.60 1.26
N VAL A 245 52.35 -10.08 0.63
CA VAL A 245 53.51 -9.26 0.27
C VAL A 245 53.72 -9.26 -1.26
N PRO A 246 54.16 -8.13 -1.86
CA PRO A 246 54.54 -8.11 -3.26
C PRO A 246 55.72 -9.05 -3.52
N VAL A 247 55.67 -9.79 -4.64
CA VAL A 247 56.86 -10.48 -5.15
C VAL A 247 57.84 -9.40 -5.61
N LYS A 248 59.12 -9.50 -5.22
CA LYS A 248 60.17 -8.55 -5.65
C LYS A 248 60.08 -8.35 -7.16
N GLN A 249 59.81 -7.11 -7.58
CA GLN A 249 59.96 -6.72 -8.98
C GLN A 249 61.46 -6.65 -9.26
N GLY A 250 61.96 -7.58 -10.09
CA GLY A 250 63.27 -7.46 -10.71
C GLY A 250 63.28 -6.36 -11.75
#